data_AF-A0A6M8VW27-F1
#
_entry.id   AF-A0A6M8VW27-F1
#
_cell.length_a   1.000
_cell.length_b   1.000
_cell.length_c   1.000
_cell.angle_alpha   90.00
_cell.angle_beta   90.00
_cell.angle_gamma   90.00
#
_symmetry.space_group_name_H-M   'P 1'
#
loop_
_entity.id
_entity.type
_entity.pdbx_description
1 polymer ?
#
loop_
_entity_poly.entity_id
_entity_poly.type
_entity_poly.pdbx_seq_one_letter_code
_entity_poly.pdbx_strand_id
1 'polypeptide(L)'
;MRGRLAFLQCVSSYPAPEAGLGGIGAIASATGLPVGYSDHTPGVGTGAEAVAHGACVLEKHLTYDTRAAGPDHAASLEPDGFRAYVAQAKAAGRVGATAGGEKRLFDCERDVRAVSRQSLTTTQALAAGHVLDRADLTIKRPGTGIEPWRLDEVLGKPLARAVERDAPLAAGDVALVVSARTAEQ
;
A
#
# COMPACT_ATOMS: atom_id res chain seq x y z
N MET A 1 2.21 -5.01 21.67
CA MET A 1 1.66 -4.38 20.44
C MET A 1 0.47 -5.13 19.84
N ARG A 2 0.39 -6.47 20.00
CA ARG A 2 -0.82 -7.24 19.65
C ARG A 2 -2.02 -6.67 20.42
N GLY A 3 -3.01 -6.10 19.71
CA GLY A 3 -4.20 -5.46 20.29
C GLY A 3 -4.43 -3.98 19.90
N ARG A 4 -3.48 -3.30 19.23
CA ARG A 4 -3.64 -1.90 18.76
C ARG A 4 -3.26 -1.70 17.28
N LEU A 5 -3.33 -2.76 16.48
CA LEU A 5 -3.02 -2.74 15.05
C LEU A 5 -4.18 -3.36 14.27
N ALA A 6 -4.58 -2.70 13.20
CA ALA A 6 -5.48 -3.22 12.18
C ALA A 6 -4.86 -2.98 10.81
N PHE A 7 -5.16 -3.85 9.85
CA PHE A 7 -4.82 -3.64 8.45
C PHE A 7 -6.03 -3.09 7.71
N LEU A 8 -5.84 -2.28 6.68
CA LEU A 8 -6.92 -1.89 5.78
C LEU A 8 -6.60 -2.44 4.38
N GLN A 9 -7.50 -3.28 3.86
CA GLN A 9 -7.46 -3.62 2.44
C GLN A 9 -7.76 -2.36 1.64
N CYS A 10 -6.99 -2.13 0.58
CA CYS A 10 -7.08 -0.93 -0.25
C CYS A 10 -6.64 -1.25 -1.68
N VAL A 11 -7.24 -0.58 -2.65
CA VAL A 11 -6.75 -0.45 -4.03
C VAL A 11 -6.28 1.00 -4.20
N SER A 12 -4.99 1.19 -4.48
CA SER A 12 -4.38 2.52 -4.55
C SER A 12 -4.59 3.16 -5.93
N SER A 13 -5.82 3.59 -6.20
CA SER A 13 -6.22 4.28 -7.43
C SER A 13 -7.40 5.20 -7.11
N TYR A 14 -7.45 6.40 -7.72
CA TYR A 14 -8.35 7.48 -7.33
C TYR A 14 -9.03 8.08 -8.57
N PRO A 15 -10.25 7.64 -8.93
CA PRO A 15 -11.05 6.59 -8.28
C PRO A 15 -10.54 5.17 -8.60
N ALA A 16 -10.80 4.24 -7.68
CA ALA A 16 -10.52 2.83 -7.86
C ALA A 16 -11.65 2.17 -8.69
N PRO A 17 -11.36 1.62 -9.88
CA PRO A 17 -12.35 0.88 -10.66
C PRO A 17 -12.64 -0.51 -10.07
N GLU A 18 -11.72 -1.02 -9.23
CA GLU A 18 -11.76 -2.34 -8.62
C GLU A 18 -11.85 -2.19 -7.11
N ALA A 19 -12.82 -2.85 -6.47
CA ALA A 19 -12.99 -2.76 -5.02
C ALA A 19 -11.99 -3.63 -4.24
N GLY A 20 -11.52 -4.73 -4.82
CA GLY A 20 -10.49 -5.61 -4.22
C GLY A 20 -10.91 -6.25 -2.89
N LEU A 21 -12.20 -6.50 -2.67
CA LEU A 21 -12.74 -6.94 -1.37
C LEU A 21 -12.21 -8.30 -0.90
N GLY A 22 -11.81 -9.19 -1.81
CA GLY A 22 -11.16 -10.47 -1.48
C GLY A 22 -9.86 -10.31 -0.68
N GLY A 23 -9.21 -9.15 -0.78
CA GLY A 23 -8.03 -8.85 0.03
C GLY A 23 -8.30 -8.77 1.54
N ILE A 24 -9.55 -8.48 1.96
CA ILE A 24 -9.93 -8.43 3.38
C ILE A 24 -9.71 -9.81 4.02
N GLY A 25 -10.28 -10.86 3.41
CA GLY A 25 -10.15 -12.24 3.89
C GLY A 25 -8.73 -12.78 3.79
N ALA A 26 -8.01 -12.44 2.70
CA ALA A 26 -6.62 -12.84 2.52
C ALA A 26 -5.70 -12.24 3.60
N ILE A 27 -5.80 -10.93 3.87
CA ILE A 27 -4.99 -10.26 4.90
C ILE A 27 -5.36 -10.80 6.29
N ALA A 28 -6.64 -11.03 6.57
CA ALA A 28 -7.08 -11.57 7.85
C ALA A 28 -6.48 -12.97 8.09
N SER A 29 -6.50 -13.82 7.06
CA SER A 29 -5.93 -15.17 7.11
C SER A 29 -4.41 -15.16 7.31
N ALA A 30 -3.69 -14.28 6.61
CA ALA A 30 -2.24 -14.20 6.69
C ALA A 30 -1.73 -13.62 8.03
N THR A 31 -2.51 -12.72 8.64
CA THR A 31 -2.04 -11.94 9.81
C THR A 31 -2.67 -12.36 11.13
N GLY A 32 -3.87 -12.97 11.10
CA GLY A 32 -4.68 -13.25 12.29
C GLY A 32 -5.10 -11.98 13.05
N LEU A 33 -5.07 -10.82 12.38
CA LEU A 33 -5.35 -9.51 12.97
C LEU A 33 -6.63 -8.89 12.38
N PRO A 34 -7.25 -7.90 13.05
CA PRO A 34 -8.40 -7.18 12.51
C PRO A 34 -8.09 -6.51 11.18
N VAL A 35 -9.01 -6.64 10.22
CA VAL A 35 -8.89 -6.05 8.89
C VAL A 35 -10.10 -5.17 8.62
N GLY A 36 -9.87 -3.96 8.15
CA GLY A 36 -10.87 -3.05 7.60
C GLY A 36 -10.67 -2.82 6.11
N TYR A 37 -11.30 -1.76 5.60
CA TYR A 37 -11.27 -1.40 4.20
C TYR A 37 -11.11 0.12 4.03
N SER A 38 -10.14 0.53 3.20
CA SER A 38 -9.96 1.91 2.75
C SER A 38 -10.41 1.99 1.29
N ASP A 39 -11.43 2.81 1.06
CA ASP A 39 -12.27 2.77 -0.11
C ASP A 39 -12.06 4.02 -0.99
N HIS A 40 -11.58 3.79 -2.21
CA HIS A 40 -11.43 4.82 -3.25
C HIS A 40 -12.37 4.61 -4.44
N THR A 41 -13.33 3.68 -4.32
CA THR A 41 -14.38 3.51 -5.33
C THR A 41 -15.33 4.72 -5.27
N PRO A 42 -16.04 5.07 -6.35
CA PRO A 42 -17.08 6.10 -6.29
C PRO A 42 -18.39 5.60 -5.68
N GLY A 43 -18.48 4.31 -5.36
CA GLY A 43 -19.72 3.64 -4.96
C GLY A 43 -20.12 3.88 -3.51
N VAL A 44 -21.43 3.98 -3.29
CA VAL A 44 -22.04 4.04 -1.95
C VAL A 44 -22.18 2.64 -1.33
N GLY A 45 -22.33 1.60 -2.15
CA GLY A 45 -22.56 0.21 -1.70
C GLY A 45 -21.30 -0.52 -1.20
N THR A 46 -20.12 -0.10 -1.62
CA THR A 46 -18.87 -0.84 -1.40
C THR A 46 -18.52 -1.00 0.08
N GLY A 47 -18.93 -0.06 0.94
CA GLY A 47 -18.76 -0.20 2.40
C GLY A 47 -19.58 -1.34 2.99
N ALA A 48 -20.81 -1.54 2.51
CA ALA A 48 -21.66 -2.65 2.94
C ALA A 48 -21.09 -4.00 2.48
N GLU A 49 -20.59 -4.05 1.25
CA GLU A 49 -19.90 -5.24 0.71
C GLU A 49 -18.64 -5.55 1.52
N ALA A 50 -17.81 -4.55 1.83
CA ALA A 50 -16.63 -4.72 2.68
C ALA A 50 -16.99 -5.27 4.07
N VAL A 51 -18.07 -4.79 4.70
CA VAL A 51 -18.57 -5.33 5.97
C VAL A 51 -19.02 -6.78 5.84
N ALA A 52 -19.68 -7.15 4.73
CA ALA A 52 -20.04 -8.53 4.45
C ALA A 52 -18.81 -9.44 4.28
N HIS A 53 -17.69 -8.90 3.78
CA HIS A 53 -16.38 -9.56 3.72
C HIS A 53 -15.61 -9.57 5.05
N GLY A 54 -16.20 -9.06 6.13
CA GLY A 54 -15.63 -9.08 7.47
C GLY A 54 -14.83 -7.84 7.86
N ALA A 55 -14.89 -6.75 7.08
CA ALA A 55 -14.23 -5.50 7.46
C ALA A 55 -14.76 -4.97 8.80
N CYS A 56 -13.85 -4.70 9.74
CA CYS A 56 -14.19 -4.15 11.07
C CYS A 56 -14.03 -2.64 11.17
N VAL A 57 -13.34 -2.01 10.21
CA VAL A 57 -13.13 -0.56 10.07
C VAL A 57 -13.38 -0.19 8.61
N LEU A 58 -14.01 0.96 8.36
CA LEU A 58 -14.19 1.53 7.02
C LEU A 58 -13.58 2.92 6.98
N GLU A 59 -12.88 3.24 5.90
CA GLU A 59 -12.31 4.55 5.59
C GLU A 59 -12.79 4.97 4.18
N LYS A 60 -13.28 6.20 4.05
CA LYS A 60 -13.84 6.75 2.81
C LYS A 60 -13.62 8.26 2.79
N HIS A 61 -13.19 8.80 1.64
CA HIS A 61 -13.06 10.25 1.50
C HIS A 61 -14.44 10.94 1.45
N LEU A 62 -14.53 12.11 2.09
CA LEU A 62 -15.69 12.99 2.09
C LEU A 62 -15.31 14.31 1.40
N THR A 63 -16.14 14.76 0.47
CA THR A 63 -15.95 16.03 -0.26
C THR A 63 -17.22 16.89 -0.21
N TYR A 64 -17.07 18.18 -0.53
CA TYR A 64 -18.21 19.07 -0.77
C TYR A 64 -18.71 19.01 -2.22
N ASP A 65 -17.86 18.65 -3.20
CA ASP A 65 -18.19 18.43 -4.61
C ASP A 65 -17.22 17.38 -5.18
N THR A 66 -17.76 16.34 -5.81
CA THR A 66 -16.98 15.27 -6.46
C THR A 66 -16.30 15.71 -7.76
N ARG A 67 -16.73 16.83 -8.33
CA ARG A 67 -16.19 17.41 -9.59
C ARG A 67 -15.16 18.51 -9.33
N ALA A 68 -14.87 18.81 -8.06
CA ALA A 68 -13.85 19.79 -7.70
C ALA A 68 -12.45 19.34 -8.17
N ALA A 69 -11.57 20.32 -8.40
CA ALA A 69 -10.20 20.06 -8.80
C ALA A 69 -9.39 19.46 -7.65
N GLY A 70 -8.71 18.35 -7.90
CA GLY A 70 -7.84 17.68 -6.95
C GLY A 70 -7.88 16.17 -7.11
N PRO A 71 -6.85 15.46 -6.60
CA PRO A 71 -6.69 14.03 -6.86
C PRO A 71 -7.77 13.16 -6.20
N ASP A 72 -8.34 13.61 -5.08
CA ASP A 72 -9.19 12.77 -4.24
C ASP A 72 -10.69 13.03 -4.41
N HIS A 73 -11.08 14.18 -5.00
CA HIS A 73 -12.49 14.59 -5.08
C HIS A 73 -13.34 13.60 -5.88
N ALA A 74 -12.82 13.09 -7.00
CA ALA A 74 -13.52 12.12 -7.85
C ALA A 74 -13.71 10.74 -7.19
N ALA A 75 -12.88 10.40 -6.19
CA ALA A 75 -12.98 9.16 -5.41
C ALA A 75 -13.79 9.32 -4.11
N SER A 76 -14.18 10.55 -3.78
CA SER A 76 -14.88 10.89 -2.55
C SER A 76 -16.39 10.73 -2.69
N LEU A 77 -17.10 10.75 -1.55
CA LEU A 77 -18.55 10.94 -1.53
C LEU A 77 -18.90 12.35 -1.04
N GLU A 78 -19.97 12.92 -1.56
CA GLU A 78 -20.63 14.09 -0.99
C GLU A 78 -21.43 13.70 0.27
N PRO A 79 -21.86 14.67 1.11
CA PRO A 79 -22.46 14.38 2.42
C PRO A 79 -23.64 13.40 2.41
N ASP A 80 -24.53 13.51 1.41
CA ASP A 80 -25.69 12.60 1.29
C ASP A 80 -25.27 11.19 0.86
N GLY A 81 -24.30 11.09 -0.06
CA GLY A 81 -23.69 9.82 -0.46
C GLY A 81 -22.99 9.14 0.72
N PHE A 82 -22.24 9.91 1.51
CA PHE A 82 -21.55 9.40 2.71
C PHE A 82 -22.55 8.95 3.79
N ARG A 83 -23.65 9.68 3.98
CA ARG A 83 -24.74 9.25 4.88
C ARG A 83 -25.32 7.90 4.44
N ALA A 84 -25.59 7.75 3.14
CA ALA A 84 -26.10 6.50 2.58
C ALA A 84 -25.08 5.36 2.74
N TYR A 85 -23.79 5.63 2.52
CA TYR A 85 -22.69 4.67 2.70
C TYR A 85 -22.67 4.12 4.12
N VAL A 86 -22.72 5.01 5.11
CA VAL A 86 -22.76 4.64 6.53
C VAL A 86 -24.03 3.86 6.87
N ALA A 87 -25.19 4.26 6.35
CA ALA A 87 -26.45 3.57 6.61
C ALA A 87 -26.43 2.13 6.07
N GLN A 88 -25.95 1.94 4.83
CA GLN A 88 -25.82 0.63 4.20
C GLN A 88 -24.81 -0.25 4.94
N ALA A 89 -23.65 0.31 5.30
CA ALA A 89 -22.62 -0.41 6.06
C ALA A 89 -23.12 -0.87 7.45
N LYS A 90 -23.96 -0.07 8.13
CA LYS A 90 -24.57 -0.45 9.41
C LYS A 90 -25.68 -1.50 9.26
N ALA A 91 -26.41 -1.47 8.15
CA ALA A 91 -27.43 -2.46 7.84
C ALA A 91 -26.84 -3.80 7.34
N ALA A 92 -25.59 -3.78 6.86
CA ALA A 92 -24.91 -4.98 6.43
C ALA A 92 -24.66 -5.94 7.60
N GLY A 93 -25.11 -7.18 7.44
CA GLY A 93 -24.76 -8.27 8.34
C GLY A 93 -23.29 -8.65 8.15
N ARG A 94 -22.52 -8.69 9.24
CA ARG A 94 -21.17 -9.27 9.21
C ARG A 94 -21.30 -10.79 9.07
N VAL A 95 -20.92 -11.33 7.93
CA VAL A 95 -20.60 -12.75 7.84
C VAL A 95 -19.25 -12.90 8.55
N GLY A 96 -19.15 -13.81 9.53
CA GLY A 96 -17.87 -14.06 10.23
C GLY A 96 -16.75 -14.28 9.22
N ALA A 97 -15.54 -13.79 9.52
CA ALA A 97 -14.40 -13.67 8.59
C ALA A 97 -14.44 -14.77 7.52
N THR A 98 -14.91 -14.40 6.32
CA THR A 98 -15.01 -15.37 5.24
C THR A 98 -13.58 -15.72 4.86
N ALA A 99 -13.16 -16.93 5.22
CA ALA A 99 -11.92 -17.51 4.72
C ALA A 99 -12.08 -17.64 3.19
N GLY A 100 -11.42 -16.76 2.44
CA GLY A 100 -11.51 -16.73 0.99
C GLY A 100 -11.12 -15.39 0.39
N GLY A 101 -10.66 -15.43 -0.87
CA GLY A 101 -10.18 -14.28 -1.62
C GLY A 101 -8.65 -14.25 -1.76
N GLU A 102 -8.19 -13.37 -2.65
CA GLU A 102 -6.77 -13.19 -2.97
C GLU A 102 -6.38 -11.72 -2.76
N LYS A 103 -5.23 -11.47 -2.13
CA LYS A 103 -4.61 -10.15 -2.17
C LYS A 103 -3.73 -10.06 -3.41
N ARG A 104 -4.22 -9.39 -4.45
CA ARG A 104 -3.45 -9.11 -5.67
C ARG A 104 -3.13 -7.62 -5.84
N LEU A 105 -2.23 -7.33 -6.77
CA LEU A 105 -1.96 -5.98 -7.28
C LEU A 105 -2.76 -5.80 -8.57
N PHE A 106 -3.57 -4.75 -8.65
CA PHE A 106 -4.30 -4.40 -9.87
C PHE A 106 -3.46 -3.49 -10.77
N ASP A 107 -3.69 -3.53 -12.08
CA ASP A 107 -2.93 -2.70 -13.03
C ASP A 107 -3.11 -1.20 -12.77
N CYS A 108 -4.29 -0.78 -12.30
CA CYS A 108 -4.59 0.60 -11.93
C CYS A 108 -3.75 1.14 -10.75
N GLU A 109 -3.05 0.27 -10.01
CA GLU A 109 -2.21 0.65 -8.88
C GLU A 109 -0.76 0.90 -9.27
N ARG A 110 -0.32 0.48 -10.47
CA ARG A 110 1.11 0.43 -10.84
C ARG A 110 1.79 1.79 -10.77
N ASP A 111 1.16 2.82 -11.30
CA ASP A 111 1.71 4.17 -11.35
C ASP A 111 1.82 4.77 -9.94
N VAL A 112 0.72 4.71 -9.18
CA VAL A 112 0.68 5.16 -7.78
C VAL A 112 1.72 4.42 -6.95
N ARG A 113 1.86 3.11 -7.16
CA ARG A 113 2.85 2.27 -6.49
C ARG A 113 4.27 2.71 -6.81
N ALA A 114 4.60 3.01 -8.06
CA ALA A 114 5.92 3.44 -8.48
C ALA A 114 6.32 4.78 -7.85
N VAL A 115 5.39 5.75 -7.80
CA VAL A 115 5.69 7.09 -7.27
C VAL A 115 5.57 7.20 -5.75
N SER A 116 4.67 6.42 -5.13
CA SER A 116 4.31 6.59 -3.71
C SER A 116 5.05 5.64 -2.76
N ARG A 117 5.54 4.50 -3.25
CA ARG A 117 6.42 3.65 -2.45
C ARG A 117 7.75 4.35 -2.22
N GLN A 118 8.45 3.89 -1.21
CA GLN A 118 9.77 4.40 -0.86
C GLN A 118 10.84 3.40 -1.30
N SER A 119 12.05 3.91 -1.46
CA SER A 119 13.26 3.16 -1.72
C SER A 119 14.37 3.62 -0.77
N LEU A 120 15.41 2.82 -0.66
CA LEU A 120 16.68 3.25 -0.10
C LEU A 120 17.28 4.30 -1.03
N THR A 121 17.70 5.43 -0.46
CA THR A 121 18.18 6.60 -1.19
C THR A 121 19.47 7.10 -0.56
N THR A 122 20.46 7.44 -1.36
CA THR A 122 21.75 7.95 -0.87
C THR A 122 21.60 9.32 -0.21
N THR A 123 22.29 9.53 0.92
CA THR A 123 22.34 10.82 1.63
C THR A 123 23.43 11.74 1.08
N GLN A 124 24.39 11.18 0.36
CA GLN A 124 25.55 11.83 -0.22
C GLN A 124 25.99 11.12 -1.51
N ALA A 125 26.89 11.74 -2.28
CA ALA A 125 27.48 11.09 -3.43
C ALA A 125 28.51 10.05 -2.96
N LEU A 126 28.47 8.86 -3.56
CA LEU A 126 29.28 7.71 -3.15
C LEU A 126 30.04 7.15 -4.35
N ALA A 127 31.32 6.87 -4.16
CA ALA A 127 32.18 6.33 -5.21
C ALA A 127 31.94 4.84 -5.46
N ALA A 128 32.33 4.35 -6.64
CA ALA A 128 32.40 2.90 -6.89
C ALA A 128 33.33 2.23 -5.87
N GLY A 129 32.94 1.06 -5.37
CA GLY A 129 33.67 0.34 -4.33
C GLY A 129 33.44 0.85 -2.90
N HIS A 130 32.74 1.97 -2.70
CA HIS A 130 32.38 2.45 -1.36
C HIS A 130 31.52 1.40 -0.63
N VAL A 131 31.92 1.05 0.59
CA VAL A 131 31.18 0.10 1.44
C VAL A 131 30.07 0.83 2.17
N LEU A 132 28.82 0.47 1.87
CA LEU A 132 27.65 1.16 2.41
C LEU A 132 27.53 0.99 3.92
N ASP A 133 27.39 2.11 4.62
CA ASP A 133 27.02 2.18 6.03
C ASP A 133 25.61 2.79 6.21
N ARG A 134 25.05 2.70 7.42
CA ARG A 134 23.70 3.20 7.73
C ARG A 134 23.54 4.69 7.43
N ALA A 135 24.58 5.49 7.67
CA ALA A 135 24.58 6.93 7.45
C ALA A 135 24.50 7.33 5.96
N ASP A 136 24.93 6.44 5.07
CA ASP A 136 24.91 6.67 3.62
C ASP A 136 23.49 6.59 3.03
N LEU A 137 22.53 6.02 3.77
CA LEU A 137 21.20 5.69 3.27
C LEU A 137 20.08 6.35 4.08
N THR A 138 19.06 6.78 3.39
CA THR A 138 17.77 7.21 3.94
C THR A 138 16.64 6.57 3.15
N ILE A 139 15.39 6.84 3.54
CA ILE A 139 14.20 6.26 2.93
C ILE A 139 13.39 7.40 2.31
N LYS A 140 13.28 7.42 0.99
CA LYS A 140 12.54 8.44 0.24
C LYS A 140 11.72 7.81 -0.88
N ARG A 141 10.71 8.53 -1.35
CA ARG A 141 10.08 8.25 -2.66
C ARG A 141 11.03 8.68 -3.78
N PRO A 142 10.90 8.14 -5.01
CA PRO A 142 9.93 7.13 -5.45
C PRO A 142 10.36 5.69 -5.10
N GLY A 143 9.49 4.73 -5.39
CA GLY A 143 9.68 3.30 -5.14
C GLY A 143 10.36 2.59 -6.30
N THR A 144 11.31 3.24 -6.97
CA THR A 144 12.01 2.74 -8.17
C THR A 144 13.38 2.14 -7.87
N GLY A 145 13.85 2.24 -6.63
CA GLY A 145 15.06 1.58 -6.13
C GLY A 145 14.75 0.41 -5.18
N ILE A 146 15.79 -0.10 -4.53
CA ILE A 146 15.72 -1.18 -3.55
C ILE A 146 14.78 -0.80 -2.40
N GLU A 147 13.99 -1.75 -1.95
CA GLU A 147 12.96 -1.47 -0.98
C GLU A 147 13.49 -1.30 0.46
N PRO A 148 12.89 -0.45 1.29
CA PRO A 148 13.44 -0.09 2.59
C PRO A 148 13.62 -1.24 3.58
N TRP A 149 12.77 -2.28 3.50
CA TRP A 149 12.88 -3.46 4.36
C TRP A 149 14.09 -4.34 4.03
N ARG A 150 14.81 -4.05 2.94
CA ARG A 150 16.05 -4.73 2.54
C ARG A 150 17.31 -3.98 2.98
N LEU A 151 17.17 -2.96 3.84
CA LEU A 151 18.30 -2.17 4.34
C LEU A 151 19.45 -3.05 4.85
N ASP A 152 19.14 -4.02 5.71
CA ASP A 152 20.17 -4.91 6.28
C ASP A 152 20.84 -5.79 5.22
N GLU A 153 20.19 -6.03 4.07
CA GLU A 153 20.77 -6.78 2.96
C GLU A 153 21.78 -5.96 2.15
N VAL A 154 21.81 -4.63 2.29
CA VAL A 154 22.72 -3.75 1.54
C VAL A 154 23.86 -3.18 2.38
N LEU A 155 23.70 -3.09 3.70
CA LEU A 155 24.75 -2.60 4.59
C LEU A 155 25.98 -3.52 4.55
N GLY A 156 27.16 -2.91 4.57
CA GLY A 156 28.45 -3.60 4.47
C GLY A 156 28.81 -4.08 3.06
N LYS A 157 27.98 -3.79 2.03
CA LYS A 157 28.28 -4.15 0.64
C LYS A 157 28.96 -3.00 -0.10
N PRO A 158 29.95 -3.30 -0.96
CA PRO A 158 30.54 -2.30 -1.84
C PRO A 158 29.59 -1.95 -2.98
N LEU A 159 29.59 -0.67 -3.39
CA LEU A 159 28.90 -0.21 -4.58
C LEU A 159 29.56 -0.71 -5.86
N ALA A 160 28.77 -1.22 -6.81
CA ALA A 160 29.25 -1.66 -8.12
C ALA A 160 29.63 -0.48 -9.05
N ARG A 161 29.09 0.70 -8.79
CA ARG A 161 29.37 1.95 -9.52
C ARG A 161 29.18 3.15 -8.60
N ALA A 162 29.65 4.32 -9.02
CA ALA A 162 29.35 5.55 -8.31
C ALA A 162 27.83 5.86 -8.36
N VAL A 163 27.31 6.42 -7.28
CA VAL A 163 25.91 6.81 -7.13
C VAL A 163 25.87 8.24 -6.59
N GLU A 164 25.09 9.10 -7.24
CA GLU A 164 24.94 10.51 -6.85
C GLU A 164 24.21 10.64 -5.50
N ARG A 165 24.31 11.82 -4.89
CA ARG A 165 23.49 12.19 -3.74
C ARG A 165 22.01 12.19 -4.11
N ASP A 166 21.15 11.82 -3.16
CA ASP A 166 19.69 11.87 -3.29
C ASP A 166 19.15 10.99 -4.43
N ALA A 167 19.88 9.92 -4.78
CA ALA A 167 19.50 8.96 -5.80
C ALA A 167 18.96 7.66 -5.18
N PRO A 168 17.82 7.10 -5.67
CA PRO A 168 17.39 5.76 -5.27
C PRO A 168 18.46 4.73 -5.62
N LEU A 169 18.83 3.91 -4.64
CA LEU A 169 19.79 2.83 -4.82
C LEU A 169 19.15 1.74 -5.68
N ALA A 170 19.69 1.45 -6.86
CA ALA A 170 19.15 0.44 -7.76
C ALA A 170 19.69 -0.96 -7.41
N ALA A 171 18.96 -2.01 -7.79
CA ALA A 171 19.39 -3.39 -7.54
C ALA A 171 20.76 -3.73 -8.17
N GLY A 172 21.12 -3.08 -9.29
CA GLY A 172 22.42 -3.25 -9.93
C GLY A 172 23.57 -2.49 -9.25
N ASP A 173 23.27 -1.62 -8.28
CA ASP A 173 24.30 -0.81 -7.59
C ASP A 173 24.99 -1.61 -6.48
N VAL A 174 24.40 -2.72 -6.05
CA VAL A 174 24.91 -3.59 -4.97
C VAL A 174 24.66 -5.06 -5.32
N ALA A 175 25.61 -5.92 -5.00
CA ALA A 175 25.44 -7.36 -5.15
C ALA A 175 24.41 -7.88 -4.13
N LEU A 176 23.14 -7.92 -4.52
CA LEU A 176 22.08 -8.53 -3.73
C LEU A 176 22.14 -10.05 -3.90
N VAL A 177 22.21 -10.80 -2.79
CA VAL A 177 21.93 -12.22 -2.84
C VAL A 177 20.43 -12.33 -3.06
N VAL A 178 20.01 -12.83 -4.21
CA VAL A 178 18.61 -13.15 -4.45
C VAL A 178 18.28 -14.32 -3.53
N SER A 179 17.79 -14.03 -2.33
CA SER A 179 17.09 -15.04 -1.55
C SER A 179 15.84 -15.36 -2.36
N ALA A 180 15.82 -16.55 -2.98
CA ALA A 180 14.63 -17.09 -3.60
C ALA A 180 13.56 -17.25 -2.52
N ARG A 181 12.76 -16.21 -2.33
CA ARG A 181 11.44 -16.35 -1.72
C ARG A 181 10.52 -16.75 -2.85
N THR A 182 10.11 -18.00 -2.82
CA THR A 182 9.02 -18.55 -3.63
C THR A 182 7.88 -17.54 -3.66
N ALA A 183 7.50 -17.11 -4.86
CA ALA A 183 6.25 -16.42 -5.12
C ALA A 183 5.10 -17.42 -4.91
N GLU A 184 4.88 -17.84 -3.67
CA GLU A 184 3.75 -18.62 -3.21
C GLU A 184 3.44 -18.20 -1.79
N GLN A 185 2.58 -17.18 -1.67
CA GLN A 185 1.48 -17.04 -0.72
C GLN A 185 0.78 -15.70 -0.90
#